data_AF-A0A5K1G250-F1
#
_entry.id   AF-A0A5K1G250-F1
#
_cell.length_a   1.000
_cell.length_b   1.000
_cell.length_c   1.000
_cell.angle_alpha   90.00
_cell.angle_beta   90.00
_cell.angle_gamma   90.00
#
_symmetry.space_group_name_H-M   'P 1'
#
loop_
_entity.id
_entity.type
_entity.pdbx_description
1 polymer ?
#
loop_
_entity_poly.entity_id
_entity_poly.type
_entity_poly.pdbx_seq_one_letter_code
_entity_poly.pdbx_strand_id
1 'polypeptide(L)'
;RKELCKQREELEQRKRSLQDVIATRKKFLTSLPSHLKSLKKASLPVQQQLGISHTKKLKQHHLAELLPPPLYVVFSQFMAQKEAFGDNIDLEIVGSIKDAQVIARQQATKDT
;
A
#
# COMPACT_ATOMS: atom_id res chain seq x y z
N ARG A 1 -1.41 -16.98 -51.38
CA ARG A 1 -1.54 -15.49 -51.38
C ARG A 1 -2.80 -15.03 -50.63
N LYS A 2 -4.01 -15.45 -51.00
CA LYS A 2 -5.26 -15.08 -50.28
C LYS A 2 -5.25 -15.41 -48.78
N GLU A 3 -4.83 -16.61 -48.39
CA GLU A 3 -4.80 -17.03 -46.98
C GLU A 3 -3.85 -16.18 -46.13
N LEU A 4 -2.64 -15.90 -46.65
CA LEU A 4 -1.67 -15.03 -45.99
C LEU A 4 -2.18 -13.58 -45.85
N CYS A 5 -2.91 -13.06 -46.84
CA CYS A 5 -3.54 -11.75 -46.74
C CYS A 5 -4.61 -11.72 -45.63
N LYS A 6 -5.43 -12.78 -45.54
CA LYS A 6 -6.46 -12.92 -44.49
C LYS A 6 -5.84 -12.99 -43.10
N GLN A 7 -4.79 -13.80 -42.92
CA GLN A 7 -4.05 -13.88 -41.67
C GLN A 7 -3.40 -12.55 -41.29
N ARG A 8 -2.87 -11.80 -42.28
CA ARG A 8 -2.32 -10.46 -42.04
C ARG A 8 -3.38 -9.49 -41.55
N GLU A 9 -4.57 -9.48 -42.15
CA GLU A 9 -5.69 -8.63 -41.74
C GLU A 9 -6.17 -8.96 -40.33
N GLU A 10 -6.29 -10.25 -39.99
CA GLU A 10 -6.67 -10.68 -38.65
C GLU A 10 -5.65 -10.26 -37.59
N LEU A 11 -4.35 -10.42 -37.88
CA LEU A 11 -3.27 -9.97 -36.98
C LEU A 11 -3.23 -8.44 -36.85
N GLU A 12 -3.45 -7.69 -37.93
CA GLU A 12 -3.59 -6.23 -37.91
C GLU A 12 -4.74 -5.78 -37.00
N GLN A 13 -5.92 -6.42 -37.15
CA GLN A 13 -7.08 -6.10 -36.34
C GLN A 13 -6.85 -6.43 -34.86
N ARG A 14 -6.24 -7.57 -34.57
CA ARG A 14 -5.90 -7.98 -33.20
C ARG A 14 -4.85 -7.08 -32.57
N LYS A 15 -3.87 -6.61 -33.35
CA LYS A 15 -2.89 -5.63 -32.89
C LYS A 15 -3.56 -4.31 -32.51
N ARG A 16 -4.46 -3.80 -33.35
CA ARG A 16 -5.20 -2.56 -33.09
C ARG A 16 -6.05 -2.67 -31.82
N SER A 17 -6.81 -3.76 -31.66
CA SER A 17 -7.63 -3.95 -30.45
C SER A 17 -6.79 -4.05 -29.17
N LEU A 18 -5.65 -4.73 -29.21
CA LEU A 18 -4.72 -4.77 -28.08
C LEU A 18 -4.14 -3.39 -27.74
N GLN A 19 -3.79 -2.59 -28.76
CA GLN A 19 -3.30 -1.23 -28.55
C GLN A 19 -4.35 -0.34 -27.87
N ASP A 20 -5.61 -0.45 -28.27
CA ASP A 20 -6.71 0.31 -27.65
C ASP A 20 -6.96 -0.10 -26.19
N VAL A 21 -6.90 -1.41 -25.89
CA VAL A 21 -7.02 -1.91 -24.51
C VAL A 21 -5.87 -1.39 -23.66
N ILE A 22 -4.64 -1.44 -24.17
CA ILE A 22 -3.46 -0.92 -23.47
C ILE A 22 -3.60 0.58 -23.23
N ALA A 23 -4.00 1.35 -24.24
CA ALA A 23 -4.20 2.79 -24.11
C ALA A 23 -5.25 3.13 -23.05
N THR A 24 -6.36 2.40 -23.03
CA THR A 24 -7.43 2.57 -22.05
C THR A 24 -6.96 2.26 -20.63
N ARG A 25 -6.26 1.13 -20.44
CA ARG A 25 -5.70 0.76 -19.13
C ARG A 25 -4.66 1.77 -18.65
N LYS A 26 -3.79 2.26 -19.53
CA LYS A 26 -2.83 3.31 -19.21
C LYS A 26 -3.52 4.59 -18.77
N LYS A 27 -4.54 5.05 -19.51
CA LYS A 27 -5.33 6.23 -19.13
C LYS A 27 -5.96 6.08 -17.74
N PHE A 28 -6.52 4.90 -17.44
CA PHE A 28 -7.06 4.60 -16.11
C PHE A 28 -5.99 4.64 -15.01
N LEU A 29 -4.83 4.01 -15.23
CA LEU A 29 -3.74 4.03 -14.26
C LEU A 29 -3.20 5.45 -14.02
N THR A 30 -3.14 6.28 -15.08
CA THR A 30 -2.73 7.68 -14.96
C THR A 30 -3.75 8.53 -14.21
N SER A 31 -5.05 8.23 -14.31
CA SER A 31 -6.10 8.95 -13.58
C SER A 31 -6.33 8.42 -12.16
N LEU A 32 -5.85 7.23 -11.83
CA LEU A 32 -6.04 6.62 -10.52
C LEU A 32 -5.56 7.48 -9.34
N PRO A 33 -4.37 8.13 -9.37
CA PRO A 33 -3.92 8.97 -8.26
C PRO A 33 -4.85 10.16 -7.98
N SER A 34 -5.40 10.79 -9.02
CA SER A 34 -6.31 11.92 -8.84
C SER A 34 -7.67 11.45 -8.30
N HIS A 35 -8.20 10.32 -8.79
CA HIS A 35 -9.41 9.71 -8.25
C HIS A 35 -9.26 9.35 -6.76
N LEU A 36 -8.13 8.73 -6.38
CA LEU A 36 -7.84 8.39 -4.98
C LEU A 36 -7.67 9.65 -4.11
N LYS A 37 -7.05 10.71 -4.64
CA LYS A 37 -6.93 12.00 -3.93
C LYS A 37 -8.30 12.63 -3.68
N SER A 38 -9.18 12.62 -4.69
CA SER A 38 -10.55 13.11 -4.58
C SER A 38 -11.37 12.30 -3.58
N LEU A 39 -11.28 10.97 -3.63
CA LEU A 39 -11.95 10.08 -2.68
C LEU A 39 -11.46 10.30 -1.23
N LYS A 40 -10.15 10.42 -1.04
CA LYS A 40 -9.56 10.75 0.26
C LYS A 40 -10.08 12.09 0.80
N LYS A 41 -10.22 13.10 -0.06
CA LYS A 41 -10.76 14.42 0.34
C LYS A 41 -12.24 14.32 0.72
N ALA A 42 -13.04 13.61 -0.06
CA ALA A 42 -14.48 13.46 0.19
C ALA A 42 -14.79 12.66 1.46
N SER A 43 -13.94 11.68 1.80
CA SER A 43 -14.11 10.83 3.00
C SER A 43 -13.58 11.46 4.29
N LEU A 44 -12.81 12.56 4.22
CA LEU A 44 -12.16 13.17 5.38
C LEU A 44 -13.15 13.63 6.48
N PRO A 45 -14.28 14.30 6.19
CA PRO A 45 -15.19 14.76 7.24
C PRO A 45 -15.78 13.60 8.05
N VAL A 46 -16.19 12.53 7.37
CA VAL A 46 -16.73 11.32 8.03
C VAL A 46 -15.65 10.63 8.87
N GLN A 47 -14.40 10.55 8.37
CA GLN A 47 -13.27 10.04 9.16
C GLN A 47 -13.06 10.85 10.44
N GLN A 48 -13.15 12.18 10.39
CA GLN A 48 -13.02 13.05 11.56
C GLN A 48 -14.14 12.83 12.57
N GLN A 49 -15.39 12.72 12.11
CA GLN A 49 -16.55 12.46 12.97
C GLN A 49 -16.48 11.10 13.67
N LEU A 50 -15.88 10.11 13.01
CA LEU A 50 -15.69 8.76 13.55
C LEU A 50 -14.35 8.59 14.29
N GLY A 51 -13.52 9.64 14.42
CA GLY A 51 -12.20 9.55 15.07
C GLY A 51 -11.16 8.71 14.32
N ILE A 52 -11.39 8.41 13.04
CA ILE A 52 -10.57 7.49 12.23
C ILE A 52 -9.35 8.24 11.67
N SER A 53 -8.22 8.24 12.40
CA SER A 53 -6.94 8.80 11.94
C SER A 53 -6.06 7.76 11.23
N HIS A 54 -6.46 7.30 10.04
CA HIS A 54 -5.77 6.23 9.29
C HIS A 54 -4.29 6.51 8.96
N THR A 55 -3.88 7.76 8.75
CA THR A 55 -2.52 8.07 8.29
C THR A 55 -1.45 7.91 9.37
N LYS A 56 -1.79 8.17 10.64
CA LYS A 56 -0.86 7.98 11.77
C LYS A 56 -0.71 6.49 12.08
N LYS A 57 -1.83 5.77 12.17
CA LYS A 57 -1.86 4.33 12.43
C LYS A 57 -1.11 3.54 11.34
N LEU A 58 -1.31 3.85 10.06
CA LEU A 58 -0.60 3.15 8.97
C LEU A 58 0.92 3.35 9.01
N LYS A 59 1.39 4.57 9.25
CA LYS A 59 2.83 4.84 9.38
C LYS A 59 3.44 4.12 10.57
N GLN A 60 2.71 4.10 11.69
CA GLN A 60 3.15 3.44 12.92
C GLN A 60 3.19 1.91 12.77
N HIS A 61 2.23 1.31 12.07
CA HIS A 61 2.26 -0.12 11.71
C HIS A 61 3.49 -0.48 10.88
N HIS A 62 3.81 0.32 9.85
CA HIS A 62 4.99 0.05 9.03
C HIS A 62 6.31 0.15 9.82
N LEU A 63 6.39 1.07 10.79
CA LEU A 63 7.53 1.13 11.70
C LEU A 63 7.56 -0.07 12.67
N ALA A 64 6.39 -0.50 13.15
CA ALA A 64 6.29 -1.63 14.06
C ALA A 64 6.72 -2.95 13.40
N GLU A 65 6.50 -3.13 12.09
CA GLU A 65 6.99 -4.30 11.33
C GLU A 65 8.52 -4.45 11.35
N LEU A 66 9.25 -3.35 11.57
CA LEU A 66 10.72 -3.36 11.65
C LEU A 66 11.23 -3.57 13.08
N LEU A 67 10.34 -3.67 14.07
CA LEU A 67 10.74 -3.90 15.45
C LEU A 67 11.19 -5.36 15.66
N PRO A 68 12.23 -5.59 16.48
CA PRO A 68 12.53 -6.91 16.99
C PRO A 68 11.32 -7.55 17.70
N PRO A 69 11.18 -8.89 17.68
CA PRO A 69 9.99 -9.56 18.20
C PRO A 69 9.57 -9.17 19.62
N PRO A 70 10.48 -9.02 20.61
CA PRO A 70 10.10 -8.60 21.95
C PRO A 70 9.49 -7.20 22.00
N LEU A 71 10.04 -6.25 21.23
CA LEU A 71 9.54 -4.87 21.18
C LEU A 71 8.22 -4.77 20.43
N TYR A 72 8.02 -5.59 19.39
CA TYR A 72 6.75 -5.68 18.69
C TYR A 72 5.62 -6.15 19.60
N VAL A 73 5.87 -7.18 20.43
CA VAL A 73 4.88 -7.69 21.38
C VAL A 73 4.46 -6.60 22.37
N VAL A 74 5.42 -5.90 22.98
CA VAL A 74 5.13 -4.80 23.91
C VAL A 74 4.35 -3.69 23.22
N PHE A 75 4.77 -3.28 22.02
CA PHE A 75 4.09 -2.26 21.24
C PHE A 75 2.63 -2.63 20.94
N SER A 76 2.37 -3.87 20.49
CA SER A 76 1.03 -4.35 20.16
C SER A 76 0.10 -4.41 21.38
N GLN A 77 0.62 -4.82 22.54
CA GLN A 77 -0.13 -4.85 23.80
C GLN A 77 -0.56 -3.44 24.22
N PHE A 78 0.36 -2.48 24.22
CA PHE A 78 0.03 -1.10 24.58
C PHE A 78 -0.89 -0.42 23.56
N MET A 79 -0.74 -0.71 22.28
CA MET A 79 -1.67 -0.24 21.25
C MET A 79 -3.09 -0.80 21.47
N ALA A 80 -3.22 -2.10 21.77
CA ALA A 80 -4.51 -2.71 22.07
C ALA A 80 -5.15 -2.09 23.31
N GLN A 81 -4.36 -1.82 24.36
CA GLN A 81 -4.83 -1.14 25.56
C GLN A 81 -5.31 0.30 25.27
N LYS A 82 -4.50 1.09 24.56
CA LYS A 82 -4.86 2.45 24.14
C LYS A 82 -6.18 2.49 23.36
N GLU A 83 -6.38 1.52 22.46
CA GLU A 83 -7.58 1.42 21.64
C GLU A 83 -8.81 0.93 22.42
N ALA A 84 -8.63 -0.02 23.35
CA ALA A 84 -9.74 -0.62 24.09
C ALA A 84 -10.28 0.25 25.23
N PHE A 85 -9.38 0.97 25.92
CA PHE A 85 -9.73 1.71 27.14
C PHE A 85 -9.70 3.24 26.96
N GLY A 86 -9.21 3.71 25.82
CA GLY A 86 -9.06 5.15 25.56
C GLY A 86 -8.02 5.81 26.48
N ASP A 87 -7.09 5.02 27.02
CA ASP A 87 -6.05 5.49 27.93
C ASP A 87 -5.18 6.58 27.27
N ASN A 88 -4.82 7.61 28.05
CA ASN A 88 -3.89 8.68 27.64
C ASN A 88 -2.43 8.19 27.64
N ILE A 89 -2.15 7.10 26.94
CA ILE A 89 -0.79 6.57 26.76
C ILE A 89 -0.31 7.00 25.37
N ASP A 90 0.80 7.72 25.31
CA ASP A 90 1.46 8.05 24.05
C ASP A 90 2.60 7.08 23.76
N LEU A 91 2.60 6.54 22.54
CA LEU A 91 3.54 5.54 22.06
C LEU A 91 4.23 6.05 20.82
N GLU A 92 5.55 6.03 20.82
CA GLU A 92 6.38 6.43 19.68
C GLU A 92 7.49 5.41 19.46
N ILE A 93 7.74 5.07 18.20
CA ILE A 93 8.87 4.21 17.80
C ILE A 93 9.99 5.13 17.34
N VAL A 94 11.07 5.19 18.13
CA VAL A 94 12.23 6.05 17.86
C VAL A 94 13.43 5.20 17.48
N GLY A 95 14.14 5.61 16.42
CA GLY A 95 15.36 4.93 15.98
C GLY A 95 15.66 5.10 14.49
N SER A 96 16.72 4.45 14.03
CA SER A 96 17.13 4.46 12.63
C SER A 96 16.38 3.40 11.83
N ILE A 97 15.49 3.85 10.94
CA ILE A 97 14.73 2.98 10.02
C ILE A 97 15.69 2.20 9.11
N LYS A 98 16.79 2.82 8.68
CA LYS A 98 17.77 2.20 7.79
C LYS A 98 18.43 1.01 8.47
N ASP A 99 18.86 1.17 9.72
CA ASP A 99 19.53 0.10 10.46
C ASP A 99 18.55 -1.03 10.77
N ALA A 100 17.30 -0.69 11.13
CA ALA A 100 16.24 -1.68 11.36
C ALA A 100 15.96 -2.53 10.09
N GLN A 101 15.91 -1.91 8.91
CA GLN A 101 15.76 -2.63 7.63
C GLN A 101 16.95 -3.54 7.33
N VAL A 102 18.18 -3.12 7.65
CA VAL A 102 19.37 -3.96 7.47
C VAL A 102 19.31 -5.19 8.38
N ILE A 103 18.94 -5.01 9.66
CA ILE A 103 18.81 -6.10 10.63
C ILE A 103 17.73 -7.09 10.19
N ALA A 104 16.55 -6.60 9.78
CA ALA A 104 15.45 -7.44 9.31
C ALA A 104 15.85 -8.30 8.09
N ARG A 105 16.60 -7.70 7.14
CA ARG A 105 17.15 -8.43 5.99
C ARG A 105 18.17 -9.49 6.40
N GLN A 106 19.08 -9.17 7.32
CA GLN A 106 20.09 -10.12 7.81
C GLN A 106 19.46 -11.31 8.54
N GLN A 107 18.40 -11.09 9.31
CA GLN A 107 17.66 -12.16 9.97
C GLN A 107 16.98 -13.08 8.94
N ALA A 108 16.31 -12.51 7.94
CA ALA A 108 15.68 -13.28 6.87
C ALA A 108 16.66 -14.16 6.07
N THR A 109 17.93 -13.76 5.96
CA THR A 109 18.97 -14.55 5.28
C THR A 109 19.67 -15.58 6.16
N LYS A 110 19.50 -15.52 7.49
CA LYS A 110 20.13 -16.47 8.44
C LYS A 110 19.25 -17.69 8.70
N ASP A 111 17.95 -17.58 8.48
CA ASP A 111 16.97 -18.64 8.67
C ASP A 111 16.77 -19.53 7.40
N THR A 112 17.63 -19.37 6.39
CA THR A 112 17.73 -20.20 5.17
C THR A 112 19.09 -20.88 5.09
#